data_AF-A0A2V0NQB1-F1
#
_entry.id   AF-A0A2V0NQB1-F1
#
_cell.length_a   1.000
_cell.length_b   1.000
_cell.length_c   1.000
_cell.angle_alpha   90.00
_cell.angle_beta   90.00
_cell.angle_gamma   90.00
#
_symmetry.space_group_name_H-M   'P 1'
#
loop_
_entity.id
_entity.type
_entity.pdbx_description
1 polymer ?
#
loop_
_entity_poly.entity_id
_entity_poly.type
_entity_poly.pdbx_seq_one_letter_code
_entity_poly.pdbx_strand_id
1 'polypeptide(L)'
;MPTAAPPPEQAAFDAATAAVEALCREAARCRRVSPTAPADAARAASLLASAGALRRLLRDRLLVVPACCQPADCQPGQQRQAAAQDATPRQPAPTGQPEGASDRARRQRGAAAARLSGADAGHASAHAHAAVCPQQEGLPPGLAAAHARRRAAALEAELASAAAALARLGGAAPPGRGAARLLAVVRALRAAEGSLALQARLARAAEAAALADCGGGGRSGCSEGSFAYGSTPLASWLAFLAEPAVMAAARAAMAAHTSPERGGRRAQPAPRRRYMVWGSSLGWLPFYGGLALGWPSSGVELLPCLVEEARRVAAANGVEGVDFSCGDLRGASLAGVGVLQTTEVAWDAGLVAAAAAKICAEAEPGTLVVDYTGGVVRRIPRARVVAAREVAVSWGVARMHAAVLV
;
A
#
# COMPACT_ATOMS: atom_id res chain seq x y z
N MET A 1 36.52 -31.03 15.24
CA MET A 1 36.11 -29.76 14.61
C MET A 1 34.80 -29.35 15.25
N PRO A 2 34.75 -28.31 16.10
CA PRO A 2 33.48 -27.85 16.67
C PRO A 2 32.59 -27.31 15.54
N THR A 3 31.35 -27.82 15.46
CA THR A 3 30.33 -27.32 14.54
C THR A 3 30.01 -25.88 14.92
N ALA A 4 30.19 -24.95 13.98
CA ALA A 4 29.81 -23.56 14.18
C ALA A 4 28.32 -23.48 14.51
N ALA A 5 27.96 -22.71 15.54
CA ALA A 5 26.57 -22.50 15.90
C ALA A 5 25.81 -21.90 14.70
N PRO A 6 24.55 -22.33 14.46
CA PRO A 6 23.76 -21.76 13.38
C PRO A 6 23.62 -20.25 13.56
N PRO A 7 23.53 -19.48 12.46
CA PRO A 7 23.27 -18.05 12.55
C PRO A 7 21.98 -17.83 13.34
N PRO A 8 21.90 -16.74 14.14
CA PRO A 8 20.77 -16.49 15.05
C PRO A 8 19.40 -16.45 14.34
N GLU A 9 19.40 -16.19 13.04
CA GLU A 9 18.21 -16.19 12.18
C GLU A 9 17.71 -17.61 11.86
N GLN A 10 18.63 -18.55 11.63
CA GLN A 10 18.29 -19.96 11.41
C GLN A 10 17.75 -20.58 12.71
N ALA A 11 18.41 -20.33 13.84
CA ALA A 11 17.92 -20.80 15.14
C ALA A 11 16.53 -20.25 15.48
N ALA A 12 16.27 -18.99 15.11
CA ALA A 12 14.96 -18.36 15.26
C ALA A 12 13.88 -19.00 14.37
N PHE A 13 14.23 -19.32 13.12
CA PHE A 13 13.35 -19.99 12.18
C PHE A 13 13.01 -21.43 12.63
N ASP A 14 14.02 -22.17 13.08
CA ASP A 14 13.86 -23.54 13.58
C ASP A 14 12.96 -23.56 14.82
N ALA A 15 13.14 -22.60 15.73
CA ALA A 15 12.30 -22.46 16.92
C ALA A 15 10.83 -22.15 16.58
N ALA A 16 10.58 -21.27 15.61
CA ALA A 16 9.23 -20.93 15.19
C ALA A 16 8.55 -22.09 14.43
N THR A 17 9.30 -22.83 13.62
CA THR A 17 8.81 -24.05 12.96
C THR A 17 8.46 -25.12 13.99
N ALA A 18 9.30 -25.33 14.99
CA ALA A 18 9.03 -26.25 16.08
C ALA A 18 7.79 -25.84 16.90
N ALA A 19 7.55 -24.54 17.09
CA ALA A 19 6.35 -24.04 17.77
C ALA A 19 5.06 -24.30 16.97
N VAL A 20 5.09 -24.12 15.64
CA VAL A 20 3.97 -24.50 14.75
C VAL A 20 3.65 -25.99 14.88
N GLU A 21 4.68 -26.84 14.84
CA GLU A 21 4.51 -28.29 14.98
C GLU A 21 3.94 -28.68 16.35
N ALA A 22 4.40 -28.04 17.42
CA ALA A 22 3.90 -28.26 18.77
C ALA A 22 2.40 -27.92 18.89
N LEU A 23 1.98 -26.77 18.35
CA LEU A 23 0.57 -26.35 18.32
C LEU A 23 -0.30 -27.33 17.52
N CYS A 24 0.19 -27.79 16.35
CA CYS A 24 -0.50 -28.80 15.55
C CYS A 24 -0.62 -30.15 16.29
N ARG A 25 0.44 -30.58 16.99
CA ARG A 25 0.43 -31.83 17.79
C ARG A 25 -0.58 -31.74 18.94
N GLU A 26 -0.63 -30.62 19.66
CA GLU A 26 -1.56 -30.43 20.77
C GLU A 26 -3.03 -30.34 20.29
N ALA A 27 -3.29 -29.68 19.16
CA ALA A 27 -4.63 -29.68 18.55
C ALA A 27 -5.07 -31.11 18.16
N ALA A 28 -4.15 -31.91 17.62
CA ALA A 28 -4.41 -33.31 17.29
C ALA A 28 -4.59 -34.20 18.55
N ARG A 29 -4.02 -33.81 19.69
CA ARG A 29 -4.26 -34.48 20.98
C ARG A 29 -5.65 -34.15 21.52
N CYS A 30 -6.04 -32.87 21.53
CA CYS A 30 -7.38 -32.44 21.96
C CYS A 30 -8.48 -33.19 21.20
N ARG A 31 -8.33 -33.36 19.88
CA ARG A 31 -9.28 -34.12 19.05
C ARG A 31 -9.34 -35.63 19.34
N ARG A 32 -8.27 -36.22 19.90
CA ARG A 32 -8.19 -37.66 20.20
C ARG A 32 -8.75 -38.02 21.57
N VAL A 33 -8.57 -37.14 22.56
CA VAL A 33 -8.99 -37.40 23.94
C VAL A 33 -10.51 -37.35 24.09
N SER A 34 -11.18 -36.41 23.40
CA SER A 34 -12.64 -36.33 23.46
C SER A 34 -13.22 -35.69 22.18
N PRO A 35 -13.50 -36.49 21.13
CA PRO A 35 -13.98 -35.96 19.85
C PRO A 35 -15.37 -35.31 19.93
N THR A 36 -16.12 -35.56 21.00
CA THR A 36 -17.49 -35.05 21.21
C THR A 36 -17.57 -33.94 22.26
N ALA A 37 -16.49 -33.63 23.00
CA ALA A 37 -16.52 -32.58 24.00
C ALA A 37 -16.41 -31.19 23.33
N PRO A 38 -17.42 -30.30 23.48
CA PRO A 38 -17.43 -28.99 22.83
C PRO A 38 -16.22 -28.13 23.21
N ALA A 39 -15.74 -28.24 24.46
CA ALA A 39 -14.59 -27.50 24.97
C ALA A 39 -13.26 -27.91 24.28
N ASP A 40 -13.05 -29.21 24.06
CA ASP A 40 -11.84 -29.70 23.40
C ASP A 40 -11.83 -29.38 21.90
N ALA A 41 -13.01 -29.39 21.26
CA ALA A 41 -13.17 -28.95 19.88
C ALA A 41 -12.85 -27.45 19.71
N ALA A 42 -13.36 -26.60 20.61
CA ALA A 42 -13.07 -25.17 20.62
C ALA A 42 -11.58 -24.90 20.86
N ARG A 43 -10.96 -25.63 21.81
CA ARG A 43 -9.52 -25.53 22.09
C ARG A 43 -8.68 -25.95 20.88
N ALA A 44 -9.01 -27.07 20.23
CA ALA A 44 -8.33 -27.53 19.03
C ALA A 44 -8.44 -26.51 17.87
N ALA A 45 -9.61 -25.90 17.69
CA ALA A 45 -9.82 -24.85 16.69
C ALA A 45 -8.94 -23.62 16.97
N SER A 46 -8.86 -23.18 18.23
CA SER A 46 -8.00 -22.06 18.66
C SER A 46 -6.51 -22.34 18.42
N LEU A 47 -6.04 -23.55 18.74
CA LEU A 47 -4.65 -23.97 18.51
C LEU A 47 -4.30 -24.00 17.01
N LEU A 48 -5.20 -24.49 16.16
CA LEU A 48 -5.02 -24.50 14.71
C LEU A 48 -5.05 -23.09 14.11
N ALA A 49 -5.91 -22.21 14.62
CA ALA A 49 -5.92 -20.80 14.23
C ALA A 49 -4.58 -20.12 14.55
N SER A 50 -4.03 -20.40 15.74
CA SER A 50 -2.71 -19.90 16.18
C SER A 50 -1.57 -20.44 15.33
N ALA A 51 -1.56 -21.75 15.02
CA ALA A 51 -0.58 -22.36 14.12
C ALA A 51 -0.68 -21.78 12.69
N GLY A 52 -1.89 -21.53 12.21
CA GLY A 52 -2.14 -20.89 10.91
C GLY A 52 -1.60 -19.45 10.86
N ALA A 53 -1.80 -18.67 11.91
CA ALA A 53 -1.25 -17.32 12.02
C ALA A 53 0.29 -17.33 12.03
N LEU A 54 0.90 -18.25 12.79
CA LEU A 54 2.35 -18.37 12.87
C LEU A 54 2.97 -18.86 11.54
N ARG A 55 2.31 -19.78 10.81
CA ARG A 55 2.72 -20.18 9.45
C ARG A 55 2.66 -19.03 8.45
N ARG A 56 1.62 -18.19 8.52
CA ARG A 56 1.51 -16.99 7.67
C ARG A 56 2.65 -16.01 7.99
N LEU A 57 2.92 -15.75 9.27
CA LEU A 57 4.05 -14.92 9.69
C LEU A 57 5.39 -15.45 9.16
N LEU A 58 5.62 -16.76 9.23
CA LEU A 58 6.83 -17.37 8.67
C LEU A 58 6.93 -17.18 7.16
N ARG A 59 5.86 -17.50 6.42
CA ARG A 59 5.82 -17.36 4.97
C ARG A 59 6.03 -15.91 4.52
N ASP A 60 5.34 -14.97 5.15
CA ASP A 60 5.29 -13.57 4.72
C ASP A 60 6.56 -12.80 5.15
N ARG A 61 7.32 -13.31 6.15
CA ARG A 61 8.59 -12.71 6.62
C ARG A 61 9.85 -13.34 5.99
N LEU A 62 9.75 -14.54 5.39
CA LEU A 62 10.89 -15.22 4.74
C LEU A 62 10.98 -14.98 3.23
N LEU A 63 9.92 -14.44 2.62
CA LEU A 63 9.97 -13.97 1.22
C LEU A 63 10.57 -12.56 1.08
N VAL A 64 10.82 -11.86 2.19
CA VAL A 64 11.62 -10.62 2.18
C VAL A 64 13.08 -10.97 2.48
N VAL A 65 13.71 -11.66 1.53
CA VAL A 65 15.17 -11.59 1.39
C VAL A 65 15.47 -10.14 0.94
N PRO A 66 16.43 -9.41 1.56
CA PRO A 66 16.83 -8.12 1.02
C PRO A 66 17.29 -8.32 -0.42
N ALA A 67 16.83 -7.46 -1.33
CA ALA A 67 17.18 -7.45 -2.75
C ALA A 67 18.66 -7.08 -3.01
N CYS A 68 19.57 -7.53 -2.15
CA CYS A 68 20.99 -7.22 -2.14
C CYS A 68 21.84 -8.49 -2.24
N CYS A 69 21.38 -9.50 -2.98
CA CYS A 69 22.19 -10.63 -3.44
C CYS A 69 21.61 -11.08 -4.78
N GLN A 70 22.02 -10.42 -5.88
CA GLN A 70 21.88 -11.03 -7.20
C GLN A 70 23.01 -12.06 -7.35
N PRO A 71 22.72 -13.30 -7.79
CA PRO A 71 23.76 -14.14 -8.35
C PRO A 71 24.00 -13.65 -9.79
N ALA A 72 24.96 -12.74 -9.95
CA ALA A 72 25.81 -12.83 -11.13
C ALA A 72 26.56 -14.18 -11.02
N ASP A 73 26.68 -14.89 -12.14
CA ASP A 73 27.38 -16.18 -12.28
C ASP A 73 26.56 -17.43 -11.96
N CYS A 74 25.47 -17.64 -12.70
CA CYS A 74 24.98 -18.99 -13.03
C CYS A 74 24.40 -18.98 -14.46
N GLN A 75 25.24 -19.27 -15.46
CA GLN A 75 24.76 -19.68 -16.79
C GLN A 75 24.40 -21.17 -16.77
N PRO A 76 23.21 -21.59 -17.25
CA PRO A 76 22.98 -22.96 -17.64
C PRO A 76 23.07 -23.10 -19.16
N GLY A 77 24.30 -23.11 -19.66
CA GLY A 77 24.65 -23.86 -20.86
C GLY A 77 25.08 -25.27 -20.45
N GLN A 78 24.72 -26.28 -21.25
CA GLN A 78 24.99 -27.71 -21.05
C GLN A 78 23.95 -28.51 -20.24
N GLN A 79 22.77 -28.69 -20.84
CA GLN A 79 22.02 -29.96 -20.73
C GLN A 79 21.17 -30.16 -22.00
N ARG A 80 21.85 -30.39 -23.12
CA ARG A 80 21.29 -31.01 -24.33
C ARG A 80 22.37 -31.84 -25.01
N GLN A 81 22.61 -33.04 -24.49
CA GLN A 81 23.29 -34.12 -25.20
C GLN A 81 23.16 -35.41 -24.37
N ALA A 82 22.06 -36.13 -24.56
CA ALA A 82 21.93 -37.57 -24.37
C ALA A 82 20.46 -37.96 -24.60
N ALA A 83 20.09 -38.18 -25.87
CA ALA A 83 18.99 -39.04 -26.33
C ALA A 83 18.56 -38.61 -27.75
N ALA A 84 19.34 -38.99 -28.75
CA ALA A 84 18.90 -39.02 -30.14
C ALA A 84 19.86 -39.86 -30.99
N GLN A 85 19.77 -41.19 -30.87
CA GLN A 85 20.29 -42.14 -31.84
C GLN A 85 19.32 -43.32 -31.90
N ASP A 86 18.43 -43.30 -32.90
CA ASP A 86 18.14 -44.41 -33.83
C ASP A 86 16.74 -44.26 -34.43
N ALA A 87 16.70 -43.91 -35.72
CA ALA A 87 15.79 -44.47 -36.72
C ALA A 87 16.06 -43.81 -38.08
N THR A 88 16.69 -44.58 -38.97
CA THR A 88 16.95 -44.29 -40.39
C THR A 88 15.64 -44.29 -41.23
N PRO A 89 15.66 -43.71 -42.45
CA PRO A 89 14.48 -43.16 -43.12
C PRO A 89 13.87 -44.08 -44.21
N ARG A 90 12.64 -43.74 -44.63
CA ARG A 90 12.09 -44.11 -45.96
C ARG A 90 11.42 -42.90 -46.62
N GLN A 91 11.74 -42.69 -47.90
CA GLN A 91 11.19 -41.68 -48.83
C GLN A 91 9.85 -42.15 -49.49
N PRO A 92 9.29 -41.51 -50.55
CA PRO A 92 8.44 -40.31 -50.48
C PRO A 92 7.11 -40.43 -51.29
N ALA A 93 6.12 -39.59 -50.92
CA ALA A 93 5.04 -38.99 -51.75
C ALA A 93 4.05 -39.94 -52.51
N PRO A 94 2.93 -39.47 -53.11
CA PRO A 94 2.45 -38.09 -53.29
C PRO A 94 0.92 -37.86 -53.09
N THR A 95 0.52 -36.61 -53.35
CA THR A 95 -0.80 -36.09 -53.81
C THR A 95 -1.92 -35.80 -52.82
N GLY A 96 -2.50 -34.59 -52.97
CA GLY A 96 -3.88 -34.30 -52.59
C GLY A 96 -4.14 -32.94 -51.91
N GLN A 97 -4.23 -31.86 -52.69
CA GLN A 97 -5.14 -30.72 -52.40
C GLN A 97 -6.60 -31.15 -52.77
N PRO A 98 -7.70 -30.47 -52.37
CA PRO A 98 -7.79 -29.04 -52.03
C PRO A 98 -8.75 -28.62 -50.87
N GLU A 99 -8.64 -27.33 -50.54
CA GLU A 99 -9.68 -26.35 -50.14
C GLU A 99 -10.70 -26.62 -49.00
N GLY A 100 -10.90 -25.60 -48.16
CA GLY A 100 -12.18 -25.43 -47.44
C GLY A 100 -12.14 -24.68 -46.12
N ALA A 101 -12.27 -23.35 -46.18
CA ALA A 101 -12.93 -22.47 -45.21
C ALA A 101 -12.82 -22.74 -43.69
N SER A 102 -12.04 -21.94 -42.97
CA SER A 102 -12.41 -21.39 -41.64
C SER A 102 -11.31 -20.48 -41.07
N ASP A 103 -11.22 -19.25 -41.57
CA ASP A 103 -10.27 -18.25 -41.03
C ASP A 103 -10.96 -17.09 -40.28
N ARG A 104 -12.27 -17.19 -40.04
CA ARG A 104 -13.04 -16.23 -39.21
C ARG A 104 -13.31 -16.69 -37.77
N ALA A 105 -13.27 -17.99 -37.47
CA ALA A 105 -13.53 -18.50 -36.12
C ALA A 105 -12.31 -18.48 -35.18
N ARG A 106 -11.09 -18.32 -35.72
CA ARG A 106 -9.84 -18.35 -34.94
C ARG A 106 -9.43 -16.98 -34.38
N ARG A 107 -9.90 -15.88 -34.97
CA ARG A 107 -9.56 -14.50 -34.55
C ARG A 107 -10.43 -13.96 -33.40
N GLN A 108 -11.57 -14.58 -33.09
CA GLN A 108 -12.42 -14.15 -31.96
C GLN A 108 -12.14 -14.88 -30.63
N ARG A 109 -11.33 -15.96 -30.62
CA ARG A 109 -10.94 -16.66 -29.37
C ARG A 109 -9.60 -16.21 -28.80
N GLY A 110 -8.78 -15.49 -29.57
CA GLY A 110 -7.49 -14.95 -29.11
C GLY A 110 -7.58 -13.67 -28.28
N ALA A 111 -8.70 -12.92 -28.33
CA ALA A 111 -8.84 -11.64 -27.64
C ALA A 111 -9.53 -11.73 -26.26
N ALA A 112 -10.11 -12.88 -25.91
CA ALA A 112 -10.81 -13.09 -24.63
C ALA A 112 -9.93 -13.73 -23.54
N ALA A 113 -8.85 -14.42 -23.90
CA ALA A 113 -7.96 -15.10 -22.95
C ALA A 113 -6.92 -14.19 -22.28
N ALA A 114 -6.70 -12.97 -22.80
CA ALA A 114 -5.71 -12.02 -22.26
C ALA A 114 -6.29 -11.00 -21.26
N ARG A 115 -7.57 -11.09 -20.88
CA ARG A 115 -8.25 -10.13 -19.97
C ARG A 115 -8.60 -10.68 -18.58
N LEU A 116 -8.25 -11.93 -18.28
CA LEU A 116 -8.63 -12.58 -17.00
C LEU A 116 -7.46 -13.02 -16.11
N SER A 117 -6.20 -12.72 -16.45
CA SER A 117 -5.04 -13.14 -15.65
C SER A 117 -4.41 -12.06 -14.76
N GLY A 118 -4.99 -10.84 -14.68
CA GLY A 118 -4.36 -9.70 -14.00
C GLY A 118 -5.01 -9.22 -12.70
N ALA A 119 -6.18 -9.74 -12.31
CA ALA A 119 -6.97 -9.13 -11.24
C ALA A 119 -6.83 -9.76 -9.84
N ASP A 120 -6.38 -11.02 -9.73
CA ASP A 120 -6.43 -11.75 -8.46
C ASP A 120 -5.14 -11.71 -7.61
N ALA A 121 -4.00 -11.29 -8.19
CA ALA A 121 -2.74 -11.26 -7.44
C ALA A 121 -2.63 -10.07 -6.46
N GLY A 122 -3.41 -9.01 -6.64
CA GLY A 122 -3.36 -7.80 -5.80
C GLY A 122 -4.09 -7.92 -4.47
N HIS A 123 -5.14 -8.75 -4.39
CA HIS A 123 -5.98 -8.88 -3.19
C HIS A 123 -5.31 -9.69 -2.06
N ALA A 124 -4.41 -10.62 -2.40
CA ALA A 124 -3.78 -11.49 -1.41
C ALA A 124 -2.72 -10.77 -0.53
N SER A 125 -2.09 -9.71 -1.03
CA SER A 125 -1.02 -8.98 -0.31
C SER A 125 -1.56 -8.01 0.75
N ALA A 126 -2.73 -7.42 0.51
CA ALA A 126 -3.30 -6.39 1.37
C ALA A 126 -3.84 -6.94 2.71
N HIS A 127 -4.40 -8.17 2.70
CA HIS A 127 -4.82 -8.86 3.92
C HIS A 127 -3.65 -9.34 4.80
N ALA A 128 -2.43 -9.44 4.25
CA ALA A 128 -1.26 -9.92 5.01
C ALA A 128 -0.78 -8.91 6.08
N HIS A 129 -1.05 -7.61 5.90
CA HIS A 129 -0.74 -6.59 6.91
C HIS A 129 -1.78 -6.49 8.03
N ALA A 130 -3.04 -6.83 7.74
CA ALA A 130 -4.12 -6.88 8.74
C ALA A 130 -4.06 -8.13 9.63
N ALA A 131 -3.23 -9.12 9.29
CA ALA A 131 -2.85 -10.19 10.20
C ALA A 131 -1.90 -9.63 11.27
N VAL A 132 -2.49 -8.91 12.23
CA VAL A 132 -1.93 -8.58 13.53
C VAL A 132 -1.08 -9.76 14.00
N CYS A 133 0.20 -9.49 14.23
CA CYS A 133 1.10 -10.40 14.90
C CYS A 133 0.44 -10.80 16.24
N PRO A 134 -0.13 -12.01 16.39
CA PRO A 134 -0.74 -12.38 17.64
C PRO A 134 0.42 -12.61 18.60
N GLN A 135 0.46 -11.79 19.66
CA GLN A 135 1.29 -11.94 20.84
C GLN A 135 2.80 -11.72 20.64
N GLN A 136 3.25 -10.48 20.89
CA GLN A 136 4.57 -10.32 21.55
C GLN A 136 4.60 -11.03 22.91
N GLU A 137 3.44 -11.20 23.55
CA GLU A 137 3.25 -11.92 24.82
C GLU A 137 3.42 -13.45 24.75
N GLY A 138 3.72 -14.01 23.57
CA GLY A 138 3.94 -15.46 23.39
C GLY A 138 5.19 -15.80 22.59
N LEU A 139 5.94 -14.80 22.11
CA LEU A 139 7.21 -15.05 21.45
C LEU A 139 8.27 -15.38 22.51
N PRO A 140 9.09 -16.43 22.31
CA PRO A 140 10.31 -16.63 23.08
C PRO A 140 11.08 -15.31 23.20
N PRO A 141 11.59 -14.94 24.40
CA PRO A 141 12.23 -13.63 24.61
C PRO A 141 13.31 -13.29 23.58
N GLY A 142 14.06 -14.29 23.10
CA GLY A 142 15.04 -14.13 22.03
C GLY A 142 14.45 -13.71 20.68
N LEU A 143 13.29 -14.25 20.30
CA LEU A 143 12.57 -13.89 19.06
C LEU A 143 11.96 -12.49 19.16
N ALA A 144 11.36 -12.14 20.30
CA ALA A 144 10.81 -10.81 20.53
C ALA A 144 11.92 -9.74 20.44
N ALA A 145 13.07 -9.98 21.07
CA ALA A 145 14.21 -9.08 21.01
C ALA A 145 14.81 -8.97 19.60
N ALA A 146 14.97 -10.09 18.89
CA ALA A 146 15.44 -10.08 17.50
C ALA A 146 14.48 -9.34 16.56
N HIS A 147 13.17 -9.51 16.75
CA HIS A 147 12.15 -8.79 16.00
C HIS A 147 12.20 -7.28 16.28
N ALA A 148 12.31 -6.88 17.55
CA ALA A 148 12.44 -5.48 17.93
C ALA A 148 13.70 -4.83 17.31
N ARG A 149 14.85 -5.51 17.35
CA ARG A 149 16.09 -5.03 16.70
C ARG A 149 15.93 -4.86 15.19
N ARG A 150 15.33 -5.82 14.50
CA ARG A 150 15.08 -5.71 13.05
C ARG A 150 14.16 -4.55 12.70
N ARG A 151 13.10 -4.32 13.48
CA ARG A 151 12.20 -3.17 13.30
C ARG A 151 12.94 -1.85 13.53
N ALA A 152 13.76 -1.75 14.56
CA ALA A 152 14.56 -0.55 14.84
C ALA A 152 15.55 -0.28 13.69
N ALA A 153 16.26 -1.30 13.22
CA ALA A 153 17.19 -1.15 12.09
C ALA A 153 16.48 -0.73 10.79
N ALA A 154 15.31 -1.32 10.50
CA ALA A 154 14.50 -0.93 9.33
C ALA A 154 14.01 0.52 9.42
N LEU A 155 13.58 0.96 10.61
CA LEU A 155 13.19 2.35 10.86
C LEU A 155 14.37 3.30 10.64
N GLU A 156 15.55 3.02 11.19
CA GLU A 156 16.72 3.88 11.00
C GLU A 156 17.16 3.93 9.53
N ALA A 157 17.10 2.82 8.79
CA ALA A 157 17.34 2.81 7.36
C ALA A 157 16.31 3.66 6.58
N GLU A 158 15.03 3.58 6.93
CA GLU A 158 13.97 4.41 6.35
C GLU A 158 14.23 5.91 6.60
N LEU A 159 14.59 6.27 7.84
CA LEU A 159 14.85 7.65 8.21
C LEU A 159 16.10 8.21 7.53
N ALA A 160 17.16 7.41 7.39
CA ALA A 160 18.35 7.79 6.64
C ALA A 160 18.02 8.02 5.15
N SER A 161 17.23 7.12 4.54
CA SER A 161 16.77 7.26 3.16
C SER A 161 15.90 8.51 2.97
N ALA A 162 15.00 8.77 3.91
CA ALA A 162 14.16 9.96 3.94
C ALA A 162 14.98 11.25 4.06
N ALA A 163 15.96 11.29 4.97
CA ALA A 163 16.85 12.43 5.15
C ALA A 163 17.64 12.73 3.85
N ALA A 164 18.18 11.69 3.21
CA ALA A 164 18.86 11.83 1.92
C ALA A 164 17.93 12.32 0.82
N ALA A 165 16.68 11.84 0.77
CA ALA A 165 15.68 12.30 -0.19
C ALA A 165 15.29 13.78 0.02
N LEU A 166 15.10 14.20 1.28
CA LEU A 166 14.85 15.60 1.62
C LEU A 166 16.02 16.50 1.24
N ALA A 167 17.26 16.06 1.46
CA ALA A 167 18.46 16.81 1.06
C ALA A 167 18.52 17.03 -0.46
N ARG A 168 18.14 16.02 -1.27
CA ARG A 168 18.08 16.13 -2.74
C ARG A 168 17.01 17.10 -3.25
N LEU A 169 15.96 17.34 -2.48
CA LEU A 169 14.91 18.31 -2.84
C LEU A 169 15.34 19.78 -2.69
N GLY A 170 16.58 20.03 -2.26
CA GLY A 170 17.35 21.29 -2.31
C GLY A 170 16.57 22.57 -2.65
N GLY A 171 16.40 23.46 -1.65
CA GLY A 171 15.90 24.83 -1.85
C GLY A 171 14.37 25.00 -1.93
N ALA A 172 13.61 23.93 -2.14
CA ALA A 172 12.13 23.99 -2.14
C ALA A 172 11.50 23.70 -0.75
N ALA A 173 12.24 23.04 0.15
CA ALA A 173 11.79 22.75 1.50
C ALA A 173 12.12 23.92 2.45
N PRO A 174 11.23 24.28 3.40
CA PRO A 174 11.54 25.28 4.40
C PRO A 174 12.79 24.85 5.20
N PRO A 175 13.79 25.75 5.40
CA PRO A 175 15.08 25.36 5.94
C PRO A 175 15.00 24.75 7.35
N GLY A 176 15.66 23.60 7.52
CA GLY A 176 16.11 23.00 8.78
C GLY A 176 15.04 22.43 9.73
N ARG A 177 14.05 23.22 10.11
CA ARG A 177 13.07 22.81 11.15
C ARG A 177 12.02 21.83 10.64
N GLY A 178 11.63 21.92 9.37
CA GLY A 178 10.64 21.02 8.75
C GLY A 178 11.15 19.58 8.65
N ALA A 179 12.39 19.40 8.21
CA ALA A 179 12.99 18.07 8.01
C ALA A 179 13.16 17.28 9.33
N ALA A 180 13.73 17.89 10.36
CA ALA A 180 13.91 17.23 11.67
C ALA A 180 12.55 16.86 12.30
N ARG A 181 11.57 17.77 12.23
CA ARG A 181 10.21 17.52 12.71
C ARG A 181 9.52 16.41 11.90
N LEU A 182 9.70 16.39 10.58
CA LEU A 182 9.15 15.34 9.72
C LEU A 182 9.71 13.96 10.08
N LEU A 183 11.02 13.84 10.32
CA LEU A 183 11.61 12.57 10.77
C LEU A 183 11.08 12.15 12.15
N ALA A 184 10.85 13.09 13.07
CA ALA A 184 10.22 12.81 14.36
C ALA A 184 8.77 12.30 14.19
N VAL A 185 8.00 12.93 13.29
CA VAL A 185 6.65 12.47 12.93
C VAL A 185 6.68 11.07 12.31
N VAL A 186 7.59 10.78 11.37
CA VAL A 186 7.74 9.44 10.77
C VAL A 186 8.01 8.39 11.85
N ARG A 187 8.90 8.68 12.82
CA ARG A 187 9.13 7.79 13.97
C ARG A 187 7.86 7.56 14.78
N ALA A 188 7.12 8.62 15.10
CA ALA A 188 5.88 8.54 15.88
C ALA A 188 4.82 7.70 15.16
N LEU A 189 4.66 7.88 13.85
CA LEU A 189 3.72 7.11 13.03
C LEU A 189 4.11 5.63 12.95
N ARG A 190 5.40 5.30 12.82
CA ARG A 190 5.88 3.90 12.88
C ARG A 190 5.65 3.25 14.24
N ALA A 191 5.81 4.00 15.32
CA ALA A 191 5.51 3.53 16.65
C ALA A 191 3.99 3.26 16.81
N ALA A 192 3.15 4.19 16.33
CA ALA A 192 1.69 4.06 16.34
C ALA A 192 1.21 2.85 15.52
N GLU A 193 1.66 2.74 14.26
CA GLU A 193 1.33 1.63 13.36
C GLU A 193 1.71 0.27 13.97
N GLY A 194 2.82 0.20 14.70
CA GLY A 194 3.25 -1.01 15.40
C GLY A 194 2.55 -1.28 16.74
N SER A 195 1.62 -0.43 17.17
CA SER A 195 0.93 -0.55 18.47
C SER A 195 -0.23 -1.54 18.41
N LEU A 196 -0.20 -2.58 19.24
CA LEU A 196 -1.32 -3.54 19.37
C LEU A 196 -2.62 -2.86 19.78
N ALA A 197 -2.56 -1.83 20.62
CA ALA A 197 -3.74 -1.09 21.04
C ALA A 197 -4.42 -0.38 19.86
N LEU A 198 -3.62 0.24 18.98
CA LEU A 198 -4.15 0.86 17.76
C LEU A 198 -4.70 -0.20 16.80
N GLN A 199 -3.99 -1.30 16.60
CA GLN A 199 -4.44 -2.40 15.72
C GLN A 199 -5.78 -2.99 16.18
N ALA A 200 -5.97 -3.18 17.49
CA ALA A 200 -7.23 -3.66 18.04
C ALA A 200 -8.38 -2.66 17.85
N ARG A 201 -8.09 -1.35 17.98
CA ARG A 201 -9.08 -0.29 17.69
C ARG A 201 -9.42 -0.23 16.21
N LEU A 202 -8.43 -0.36 15.34
CA LEU A 202 -8.57 -0.35 13.89
C LEU A 202 -9.45 -1.50 13.41
N ALA A 203 -9.21 -2.72 13.89
CA ALA A 203 -10.01 -3.88 13.54
C ALA A 203 -11.50 -3.67 13.88
N ARG A 204 -11.80 -3.19 15.10
CA ARG A 204 -13.17 -2.87 15.52
C ARG A 204 -13.80 -1.75 14.69
N ALA A 205 -13.03 -0.72 14.37
CA ALA A 205 -13.52 0.41 13.58
C ALA A 205 -13.81 0.01 12.13
N ALA A 206 -12.96 -0.82 11.52
CA ALA A 206 -13.15 -1.34 10.16
C ALA A 206 -14.38 -2.26 10.09
N GLU A 207 -14.56 -3.16 11.06
CA GLU A 207 -15.76 -4.01 11.15
C GLU A 207 -17.03 -3.17 11.29
N ALA A 208 -17.03 -2.19 12.20
CA ALA A 208 -18.15 -1.29 12.38
C ALA A 208 -18.46 -0.46 11.11
N ALA A 209 -17.42 0.02 10.41
CA ALA A 209 -17.58 0.78 9.18
C ALA A 209 -18.07 -0.08 8.01
N ALA A 210 -17.69 -1.35 7.93
CA ALA A 210 -18.18 -2.29 6.93
C ALA A 210 -19.67 -2.65 7.16
N LEU A 211 -20.10 -2.69 8.43
CA LEU A 211 -21.50 -2.94 8.80
C LEU A 211 -22.38 -1.69 8.67
N ALA A 212 -21.80 -0.50 8.85
CA ALA A 212 -22.51 0.75 8.64
C ALA A 212 -22.81 0.90 7.15
N ASP A 213 -24.09 0.88 6.78
CA ASP A 213 -24.51 1.30 5.45
C ASP A 213 -24.08 2.77 5.32
N CYS A 214 -23.04 3.03 4.52
CA CYS A 214 -22.46 4.37 4.35
C CYS A 214 -23.42 5.29 3.57
N GLY A 215 -24.58 5.58 4.16
CA GLY A 215 -25.38 6.78 3.99
C GLY A 215 -26.03 7.03 2.63
N GLY A 216 -26.19 6.03 1.76
CA GLY A 216 -26.63 6.29 0.38
C GLY A 216 -27.49 5.20 -0.24
N GLY A 217 -28.65 4.90 0.32
CA GLY A 217 -29.84 4.37 -0.39
C GLY A 217 -29.71 3.09 -1.23
N GLY A 218 -28.59 2.37 -1.19
CA GLY A 218 -28.35 1.18 -1.98
C GLY A 218 -26.95 0.62 -1.76
N ARG A 219 -26.87 -0.50 -1.02
CA ARG A 219 -25.78 -1.52 -0.97
C ARG A 219 -24.36 -1.03 -1.37
N SER A 220 -23.91 0.11 -0.87
CA SER A 220 -22.61 0.71 -1.22
C SER A 220 -21.75 0.98 0.01
N GLY A 221 -21.96 0.20 1.07
CA GLY A 221 -20.99 0.08 2.16
C GLY A 221 -19.64 -0.35 1.59
N CYS A 222 -18.59 0.33 2.02
CA CYS A 222 -17.23 -0.03 1.64
C CYS A 222 -16.99 -1.50 2.01
N SER A 223 -16.38 -2.27 1.10
CA SER A 223 -16.03 -3.65 1.40
C SER A 223 -15.02 -3.72 2.55
N GLU A 224 -15.00 -4.82 3.30
CA GLU A 224 -13.98 -5.05 4.35
C GLU A 224 -12.54 -4.88 3.80
N GLY A 225 -12.33 -5.30 2.54
CA GLY A 225 -11.07 -5.13 1.83
C GLY A 225 -10.66 -3.67 1.64
N SER A 226 -11.61 -2.72 1.61
CA SER A 226 -11.34 -1.28 1.47
C SER A 226 -10.60 -0.67 2.66
N PHE A 227 -10.52 -1.40 3.78
CA PHE A 227 -9.80 -1.00 4.99
C PHE A 227 -8.42 -1.66 5.11
N ALA A 228 -7.85 -2.16 4.00
CA ALA A 228 -6.48 -2.60 4.00
C ALA A 228 -5.54 -1.39 3.99
N TYR A 229 -4.88 -1.15 5.12
CA TYR A 229 -3.96 -0.02 5.30
C TYR A 229 -2.52 -0.40 5.07
N GLY A 230 -1.79 0.54 4.47
CA GLY A 230 -0.34 0.58 4.54
C GLY A 230 0.15 2.01 4.44
N SER A 231 1.48 2.13 4.48
CA SER A 231 2.19 3.40 4.33
C SER A 231 2.92 3.50 3.00
N THR A 232 3.10 4.75 2.56
CA THR A 232 4.08 5.10 1.52
C THR A 232 5.32 5.66 2.22
N PRO A 233 6.48 5.00 2.07
CA PRO A 233 7.74 5.54 2.59
C PRO A 233 8.00 6.94 2.05
N LEU A 234 8.47 7.85 2.92
CA LEU A 234 8.73 9.24 2.55
C LEU A 234 9.67 9.33 1.34
N ALA A 235 10.75 8.55 1.30
CA ALA A 235 11.68 8.55 0.18
C ALA A 235 11.02 8.20 -1.16
N SER A 236 10.08 7.23 -1.17
CA SER A 236 9.33 6.85 -2.37
C SER A 236 8.41 7.97 -2.85
N TRP A 237 7.69 8.61 -1.91
CA TRP A 237 6.82 9.73 -2.23
C TRP A 237 7.60 10.93 -2.78
N LEU A 238 8.74 11.26 -2.16
CA LEU A 238 9.62 12.34 -2.65
C LEU A 238 10.21 11.99 -4.02
N ALA A 239 10.57 10.74 -4.29
CA ALA A 239 11.08 10.31 -5.59
C ALA A 239 10.02 10.43 -6.71
N PHE A 240 8.75 10.20 -6.40
CA PHE A 240 7.66 10.47 -7.33
C PHE A 240 7.48 11.96 -7.58
N LEU A 241 7.43 12.77 -6.52
CA LEU A 241 7.26 14.21 -6.66
C LEU A 241 8.46 14.90 -7.29
N ALA A 242 9.67 14.38 -7.14
CA ALA A 242 10.89 14.93 -7.74
C ALA A 242 10.91 14.80 -9.27
N GLU A 243 9.98 14.05 -9.88
CA GLU A 243 9.79 14.05 -11.33
C GLU A 243 9.51 15.48 -11.83
N PRO A 244 10.31 16.03 -12.76
CA PRO A 244 10.20 17.44 -13.16
C PRO A 244 8.78 17.84 -13.60
N ALA A 245 8.10 16.98 -14.36
CA ALA A 245 6.73 17.22 -14.81
C ALA A 245 5.72 17.23 -13.66
N VAL A 246 5.90 16.35 -12.66
CA VAL A 246 5.01 16.27 -11.49
C VAL A 246 5.23 17.48 -10.58
N MET A 247 6.48 17.82 -10.25
CA MET A 247 6.79 18.98 -9.41
C MET A 247 6.34 20.28 -10.07
N ALA A 248 6.55 20.44 -11.38
CA ALA A 248 6.09 21.61 -12.12
C ALA A 248 4.57 21.74 -12.07
N ALA A 249 3.85 20.65 -12.32
CA ALA A 249 2.39 20.63 -12.22
C ALA A 249 1.89 20.92 -10.80
N ALA A 250 2.54 20.36 -9.77
CA ALA A 250 2.16 20.56 -8.38
C ALA A 250 2.40 22.01 -7.94
N ARG A 251 3.55 22.61 -8.32
CA ARG A 251 3.83 24.02 -8.07
C ARG A 251 2.83 24.92 -8.77
N ALA A 252 2.50 24.65 -10.03
CA ALA A 252 1.49 25.41 -10.76
C ALA A 252 0.12 25.32 -10.07
N ALA A 253 -0.31 24.11 -9.69
CA ALA A 253 -1.59 23.89 -9.02
C ALA A 253 -1.68 24.56 -7.64
N MET A 254 -0.57 24.61 -6.90
CA MET A 254 -0.49 25.29 -5.60
C MET A 254 -0.32 26.82 -5.71
N ALA A 255 0.28 27.32 -6.81
CA ALA A 255 0.46 28.75 -7.08
C ALA A 255 -0.78 29.40 -7.73
N ALA A 256 -1.60 28.63 -8.44
CA ALA A 256 -2.74 29.12 -9.21
C ALA A 256 -3.87 29.64 -8.30
N HIS A 257 -3.74 30.89 -7.84
CA HIS A 257 -4.83 31.71 -7.30
C HIS A 257 -4.54 33.22 -7.22
N THR A 258 -3.71 33.75 -8.12
CA THR A 258 -3.83 35.16 -8.52
C THR A 258 -4.93 35.22 -9.58
N SER A 259 -6.20 35.27 -9.16
CA SER A 259 -7.26 35.67 -10.09
C SER A 259 -6.97 37.12 -10.48
N PRO A 260 -6.78 37.46 -11.77
CA PRO A 260 -6.63 38.85 -12.18
C PRO A 260 -7.92 39.58 -11.81
N GLU A 261 -7.78 40.64 -11.02
CA GLU A 261 -8.85 41.49 -10.55
C GLU A 261 -9.79 41.87 -11.71
N ARG A 262 -11.01 41.31 -11.73
CA ARG A 262 -12.13 41.95 -12.42
C ARG A 262 -12.62 43.08 -11.53
N GLY A 263 -11.97 44.24 -11.66
CA GLY A 263 -12.51 45.54 -11.25
C GLY A 263 -12.25 45.96 -9.81
N GLY A 264 -11.08 46.58 -9.56
CA GLY A 264 -10.87 47.75 -8.70
C GLY A 264 -11.26 47.71 -7.22
N ARG A 265 -11.86 46.63 -6.70
CA ARG A 265 -12.13 46.44 -5.28
C ARG A 265 -11.02 45.61 -4.68
N ARG A 266 -10.36 46.17 -3.65
CA ARG A 266 -9.35 45.53 -2.79
C ARG A 266 -9.67 44.04 -2.65
N ALA A 267 -8.99 43.20 -3.41
CA ALA A 267 -9.29 41.77 -3.44
C ALA A 267 -9.05 41.21 -2.04
N GLN A 268 -10.09 40.58 -1.46
CA GLN A 268 -9.84 39.73 -0.30
C GLN A 268 -8.81 38.68 -0.74
N PRO A 269 -7.76 38.42 0.05
CA PRO A 269 -6.78 37.41 -0.30
C PRO A 269 -7.52 36.09 -0.50
N ALA A 270 -7.46 35.54 -1.72
CA ALA A 270 -8.09 34.27 -2.03
C ALA A 270 -7.59 33.20 -1.05
N PRO A 271 -8.45 32.26 -0.63
CA PRO A 271 -8.03 31.19 0.25
C PRO A 271 -6.84 30.46 -0.35
N ARG A 272 -5.80 30.21 0.46
CA ARG A 272 -4.59 29.52 0.01
C ARG A 272 -4.97 28.12 -0.48
N ARG A 273 -4.47 27.75 -1.66
CA ARG A 273 -4.58 26.38 -2.18
C ARG A 273 -4.01 25.39 -1.15
N ARG A 274 -4.64 24.23 -1.01
CA ARG A 274 -4.20 23.18 -0.10
C ARG A 274 -3.91 21.87 -0.81
N TYR A 275 -3.06 21.07 -0.19
CA TYR A 275 -2.87 19.66 -0.48
C TYR A 275 -3.88 18.83 0.33
N MET A 276 -4.67 17.99 -0.34
CA MET A 276 -5.65 17.14 0.31
C MET A 276 -5.35 15.67 0.03
N VAL A 277 -5.52 14.82 1.03
CA VAL A 277 -5.35 13.37 0.91
C VAL A 277 -6.63 12.65 1.33
N TRP A 278 -7.22 11.89 0.42
CA TRP A 278 -8.34 11.01 0.71
C TRP A 278 -7.85 9.60 1.06
N GLY A 279 -8.34 9.06 2.18
CA GLY A 279 -7.81 7.85 2.78
C GLY A 279 -6.49 8.14 3.50
N SER A 280 -6.44 9.23 4.27
CA SER A 280 -5.17 9.70 4.84
C SER A 280 -4.56 8.77 5.88
N SER A 281 -5.29 7.76 6.37
CA SER A 281 -4.84 6.81 7.40
C SER A 281 -4.28 7.57 8.62
N LEU A 282 -3.09 7.20 9.11
CA LEU A 282 -2.39 7.89 10.21
C LEU A 282 -1.84 9.28 9.84
N GLY A 283 -2.08 9.75 8.62
CA GLY A 283 -1.71 11.10 8.19
C GLY A 283 -0.34 11.22 7.54
N TRP A 284 0.28 10.11 7.13
CA TRP A 284 1.60 10.07 6.47
C TRP A 284 1.76 11.16 5.40
N LEU A 285 0.91 11.13 4.37
CA LEU A 285 1.01 12.00 3.21
C LEU A 285 0.71 13.47 3.55
N PRO A 286 -0.37 13.83 4.29
CA PRO A 286 -0.55 15.21 4.76
C PRO A 286 0.65 15.77 5.53
N PHE A 287 1.28 14.97 6.40
CA PHE A 287 2.50 15.41 7.09
C PHE A 287 3.67 15.64 6.13
N TYR A 288 3.80 14.80 5.09
CA TYR A 288 4.85 14.98 4.08
C TYR A 288 4.66 16.29 3.32
N GLY A 289 3.44 16.59 2.85
CA GLY A 289 3.15 17.86 2.16
C GLY A 289 3.39 19.08 3.05
N GLY A 290 2.91 19.04 4.30
CA GLY A 290 3.09 20.14 5.24
C GLY A 290 4.53 20.38 5.65
N LEU A 291 5.26 19.34 6.04
CA LEU A 291 6.59 19.49 6.63
C LEU A 291 7.73 19.45 5.61
N ALA A 292 7.59 18.72 4.50
CA ALA A 292 8.62 18.69 3.45
C ALA A 292 8.48 19.85 2.46
N LEU A 293 7.23 20.23 2.11
CA LEU A 293 6.96 21.20 1.04
C LEU A 293 6.37 22.52 1.54
N GLY A 294 6.02 22.61 2.83
CA GLY A 294 5.40 23.81 3.40
C GLY A 294 3.98 24.07 2.90
N TRP A 295 3.31 23.06 2.36
CA TRP A 295 1.95 23.21 1.82
C TRP A 295 0.90 23.09 2.93
N PRO A 296 -0.09 24.00 3.01
CA PRO A 296 -1.28 23.76 3.81
C PRO A 296 -1.88 22.41 3.42
N SER A 297 -2.01 21.50 4.38
CA SER A 297 -2.33 20.10 4.10
C SER A 297 -3.52 19.63 4.90
N SER A 298 -4.31 18.72 4.32
CA SER A 298 -5.48 18.13 4.96
C SER A 298 -5.61 16.65 4.65
N GLY A 299 -5.93 15.85 5.67
CA GLY A 299 -6.25 14.44 5.54
C GLY A 299 -7.72 14.16 5.81
N VAL A 300 -8.38 13.43 4.92
CA VAL A 300 -9.73 12.90 5.11
C VAL A 300 -9.63 11.40 5.30
N GLU A 301 -10.17 10.91 6.40
CA GLU A 301 -10.14 9.49 6.76
C GLU A 301 -11.49 9.08 7.37
N LEU A 302 -11.96 7.90 6.98
CA LEU A 302 -13.26 7.39 7.40
C LEU A 302 -13.22 6.86 8.84
N LEU A 303 -12.10 6.25 9.24
CA LEU A 303 -11.98 5.61 10.55
C LEU A 303 -11.56 6.62 11.65
N PRO A 304 -12.41 6.86 12.68
CA PRO A 304 -12.14 7.86 13.71
C PRO A 304 -10.83 7.63 14.47
N CYS A 305 -10.49 6.37 14.75
CA CYS A 305 -9.29 6.04 15.51
C CYS A 305 -7.99 6.45 14.80
N LEU A 306 -7.96 6.44 13.47
CA LEU A 306 -6.80 6.87 12.69
C LEU A 306 -6.69 8.39 12.68
N VAL A 307 -7.80 9.11 12.59
CA VAL A 307 -7.85 10.58 12.66
C VAL A 307 -7.42 11.09 14.03
N GLU A 308 -7.92 10.47 15.10
CA GLU A 308 -7.50 10.78 16.47
C GLU A 308 -6.00 10.60 16.64
N GLU A 309 -5.45 9.50 16.12
CA GLU A 309 -4.03 9.21 16.19
C GLU A 309 -3.19 10.20 15.38
N ALA A 310 -3.62 10.56 14.17
CA ALA A 310 -2.98 11.58 13.34
C ALA A 310 -2.95 12.95 14.06
N ARG A 311 -4.08 13.36 14.65
CA ARG A 311 -4.17 14.61 15.44
C ARG A 311 -3.26 14.57 16.67
N ARG A 312 -3.19 13.42 17.36
CA ARG A 312 -2.31 13.21 18.51
C ARG A 312 -0.84 13.36 18.11
N VAL A 313 -0.43 12.76 16.99
CA VAL A 313 0.92 12.90 16.44
C VAL A 313 1.22 14.33 16.04
N ALA A 314 0.28 15.03 15.39
CA ALA A 314 0.43 16.44 15.03
C ALA A 314 0.68 17.32 16.27
N ALA A 315 -0.18 17.19 17.29
CA ALA A 315 -0.08 17.94 18.54
C ALA A 315 1.23 17.65 19.28
N ALA A 316 1.60 16.37 19.43
CA ALA A 316 2.82 15.96 20.14
C ALA A 316 4.12 16.46 19.46
N ASN A 317 4.07 16.75 18.16
CA ASN A 317 5.21 17.24 17.38
C ASN A 317 5.12 18.74 17.04
N GLY A 318 4.10 19.45 17.56
CA GLY A 318 3.88 20.87 17.27
C GLY A 318 3.74 21.17 15.78
N VAL A 319 3.04 20.30 15.05
CA VAL A 319 2.79 20.47 13.61
C VAL A 319 1.59 21.40 13.41
N GLU A 320 1.81 22.50 12.70
CA GLU A 320 0.80 23.47 12.31
C GLU A 320 0.54 23.40 10.80
N GLY A 321 -0.64 23.83 10.35
CA GLY A 321 -1.01 23.85 8.93
C GLY A 321 -1.25 22.47 8.31
N VAL A 322 -1.37 21.43 9.13
CA VAL A 322 -1.77 20.08 8.73
C VAL A 322 -2.99 19.69 9.55
N ASP A 323 -4.14 19.56 8.89
CA ASP A 323 -5.41 19.25 9.53
C ASP A 323 -5.92 17.85 9.15
N PHE A 324 -6.73 17.27 10.03
CA PHE A 324 -7.35 15.96 9.79
C PHE A 324 -8.83 16.00 10.10
N SER A 325 -9.65 15.45 9.22
CA SER A 325 -11.10 15.34 9.39
C SER A 325 -11.54 13.89 9.30
N CYS A 326 -12.38 13.48 10.25
CA CYS A 326 -13.06 12.19 10.21
C CYS A 326 -14.33 12.32 9.38
N GLY A 327 -14.44 11.51 8.33
CA GLY A 327 -15.63 11.48 7.50
C GLY A 327 -15.42 10.81 6.16
N ASP A 328 -16.54 10.65 5.46
CA ASP A 328 -16.57 10.12 4.10
C ASP A 328 -15.98 11.13 3.12
N LEU A 329 -15.06 10.67 2.26
CA LEU A 329 -14.48 11.50 1.19
C LEU A 329 -15.55 12.10 0.27
N ARG A 330 -16.71 11.45 0.13
CA ARG A 330 -17.85 11.91 -0.67
C ARG A 330 -18.44 13.20 -0.10
N GLY A 331 -18.35 13.41 1.21
CA GLY A 331 -18.77 14.64 1.89
C GLY A 331 -17.69 15.73 1.96
N ALA A 332 -16.43 15.42 1.67
CA ALA A 332 -15.34 16.40 1.76
C ALA A 332 -15.39 17.41 0.61
N SER A 333 -15.28 18.71 0.92
CA SER A 333 -15.25 19.76 -0.10
C SER A 333 -13.90 19.83 -0.82
N LEU A 334 -13.94 19.85 -2.16
CA LEU A 334 -12.77 20.06 -3.02
C LEU A 334 -12.47 21.54 -3.32
N ALA A 335 -13.23 22.47 -2.76
CA ALA A 335 -12.98 23.91 -2.94
C ALA A 335 -11.59 24.30 -2.42
N GLY A 336 -10.84 25.06 -3.23
CA GLY A 336 -9.48 25.51 -2.90
C GLY A 336 -8.45 24.37 -2.82
N VAL A 337 -8.75 23.16 -3.27
CA VAL A 337 -7.75 22.10 -3.39
C VAL A 337 -6.88 22.39 -4.62
N GLY A 338 -5.56 22.39 -4.44
CA GLY A 338 -4.59 22.50 -5.55
C GLY A 338 -4.05 21.14 -5.93
N VAL A 339 -3.67 20.33 -4.93
CA VAL A 339 -3.22 18.95 -5.13
C VAL A 339 -4.13 18.02 -4.35
N LEU A 340 -4.72 17.02 -5.02
CA LEU A 340 -5.49 15.94 -4.40
C LEU A 340 -4.74 14.63 -4.58
N GLN A 341 -4.46 13.92 -3.49
CA GLN A 341 -3.93 12.57 -3.53
C GLN A 341 -4.95 11.56 -3.02
N THR A 342 -5.23 10.52 -3.79
CA THR A 342 -6.05 9.38 -3.37
C THR A 342 -5.17 8.19 -3.02
N THR A 343 -5.63 7.37 -2.07
CA THR A 343 -4.95 6.15 -1.61
C THR A 343 -5.74 4.89 -1.98
N GLU A 344 -6.25 4.85 -3.20
CA GLU A 344 -7.35 3.98 -3.64
C GLU A 344 -6.98 2.50 -3.91
N VAL A 345 -5.80 2.05 -3.47
CA VAL A 345 -5.30 0.69 -3.76
C VAL A 345 -6.28 -0.40 -3.33
N ALA A 346 -6.94 -0.19 -2.20
CA ALA A 346 -7.85 -1.16 -1.61
C ALA A 346 -9.33 -0.83 -1.88
N TRP A 347 -9.63 0.33 -2.47
CA TRP A 347 -11.00 0.77 -2.65
C TRP A 347 -11.73 -0.11 -3.66
N ASP A 348 -12.99 -0.42 -3.36
CA ASP A 348 -13.85 -1.09 -4.32
C ASP A 348 -14.11 -0.21 -5.56
N ALA A 349 -14.51 -0.85 -6.66
CA ALA A 349 -14.72 -0.18 -7.94
C ALA A 349 -15.82 0.91 -7.87
N GLY A 350 -16.81 0.76 -6.98
CA GLY A 350 -17.87 1.73 -6.76
C GLY A 350 -17.33 3.00 -6.10
N LEU A 351 -16.51 2.86 -5.06
CA LEU A 351 -15.86 3.98 -4.40
C LEU A 351 -14.90 4.72 -5.33
N VAL A 352 -14.12 3.99 -6.14
CA VAL A 352 -13.25 4.59 -7.17
C VAL A 352 -14.06 5.39 -8.19
N ALA A 353 -15.20 4.87 -8.64
CA ALA A 353 -16.09 5.58 -9.57
C ALA A 353 -16.72 6.82 -8.93
N ALA A 354 -17.19 6.74 -7.69
CA ALA A 354 -17.75 7.85 -6.95
C ALA A 354 -16.72 8.97 -6.71
N ALA A 355 -15.49 8.61 -6.34
CA ALA A 355 -14.38 9.54 -6.18
C ALA A 355 -14.09 10.29 -7.50
N ALA A 356 -13.97 9.56 -8.62
CA ALA A 356 -13.75 10.17 -9.93
C ALA A 356 -14.90 11.12 -10.34
N ALA A 357 -16.16 10.70 -10.15
CA ALA A 357 -17.32 11.53 -10.45
C ALA A 357 -17.33 12.82 -9.62
N LYS A 358 -17.02 12.74 -8.33
CA LYS A 358 -16.90 13.91 -7.45
C LYS A 358 -15.78 14.85 -7.88
N ILE A 359 -14.61 14.33 -8.25
CA ILE A 359 -13.50 15.15 -8.78
C ILE A 359 -13.91 15.84 -10.09
N CYS A 360 -14.64 15.15 -10.98
CA CYS A 360 -15.20 15.76 -12.19
C CYS A 360 -16.17 16.90 -11.87
N ALA A 361 -17.01 16.76 -10.85
CA ALA A 361 -18.04 17.73 -10.50
C ALA A 361 -17.49 18.94 -9.74
N GLU A 362 -16.55 18.75 -8.81
CA GLU A 362 -16.20 19.77 -7.81
C GLU A 362 -14.79 20.33 -7.93
N ALA A 363 -13.83 19.59 -8.49
CA ALA A 363 -12.45 20.07 -8.55
C ALA A 363 -12.31 21.19 -9.59
N GLU A 364 -11.48 22.18 -9.29
CA GLU A 364 -11.24 23.30 -10.19
C GLU A 364 -10.24 22.91 -11.31
N PRO A 365 -10.36 23.51 -12.51
CA PRO A 365 -9.30 23.41 -13.52
C PRO A 365 -7.94 23.84 -12.96
N GLY A 366 -6.89 23.14 -13.36
CA GLY A 366 -5.54 23.30 -12.84
C GLY A 366 -5.23 22.46 -11.59
N THR A 367 -6.24 21.81 -10.98
CA THR A 367 -6.00 20.87 -9.87
C THR A 367 -5.13 19.69 -10.36
N LEU A 368 -4.11 19.34 -9.58
CA LEU A 368 -3.32 18.13 -9.78
C LEU A 368 -3.94 16.98 -8.97
N VAL A 369 -4.30 15.89 -9.65
CA VAL A 369 -4.78 14.65 -9.02
C VAL A 369 -3.66 13.61 -9.09
N VAL A 370 -3.38 12.97 -7.96
CA VAL A 370 -2.40 11.90 -7.80
C VAL A 370 -3.10 10.66 -7.25
N ASP A 371 -2.93 9.51 -7.88
CA ASP A 371 -3.52 8.23 -7.46
C ASP A 371 -2.49 7.08 -7.54
N TYR A 372 -2.73 5.92 -6.91
CA TYR A 372 -1.77 4.80 -6.86
C TYR A 372 -1.89 3.79 -8.00
N THR A 373 -3.03 3.77 -8.68
CA THR A 373 -3.41 2.69 -9.61
C THR A 373 -3.77 3.21 -11.01
N GLY A 374 -3.97 4.51 -11.15
CA GLY A 374 -4.60 5.14 -12.31
C GLY A 374 -6.11 4.94 -12.34
N GLY A 375 -6.70 4.28 -11.33
CA GLY A 375 -8.12 3.96 -11.29
C GLY A 375 -9.00 5.21 -11.28
N VAL A 376 -8.62 6.23 -10.53
CA VAL A 376 -9.37 7.49 -10.45
C VAL A 376 -9.08 8.36 -11.67
N VAL A 377 -7.81 8.60 -11.95
CA VAL A 377 -7.36 9.50 -13.02
C VAL A 377 -7.91 9.11 -14.39
N ARG A 378 -7.92 7.81 -14.73
CA ARG A 378 -8.42 7.33 -16.05
C ARG A 378 -9.92 7.49 -16.23
N ARG A 379 -10.68 7.72 -15.15
CA ARG A 379 -12.14 7.91 -15.17
C ARG A 379 -12.54 9.37 -15.28
N ILE A 380 -11.59 10.30 -15.22
CA ILE A 380 -11.84 11.74 -15.29
C ILE A 380 -11.62 12.20 -16.75
N PRO A 381 -12.67 12.56 -17.51
CA PRO A 381 -12.53 12.86 -18.94
C PRO A 381 -11.62 14.06 -19.25
N ARG A 382 -11.57 15.03 -18.32
CA ARG A 382 -10.74 16.24 -18.41
C ARG A 382 -9.36 16.10 -17.75
N ALA A 383 -8.93 14.89 -17.40
CA ALA A 383 -7.62 14.68 -16.80
C ALA A 383 -6.55 14.50 -17.89
N ARG A 384 -5.52 15.36 -17.87
CA ARG A 384 -4.33 15.20 -18.69
C ARG A 384 -3.21 14.60 -17.84
N VAL A 385 -2.87 13.33 -18.09
CA VAL A 385 -1.78 12.63 -17.40
C VAL A 385 -0.46 13.33 -17.66
N VAL A 386 0.26 13.70 -16.60
CA VAL A 386 1.59 14.31 -16.65
C VAL A 386 2.70 13.30 -16.36
N ALA A 387 2.44 12.27 -15.56
CA ALA A 387 3.39 11.20 -15.28
C ALA A 387 2.70 9.92 -14.78
N ALA A 388 3.38 8.79 -14.94
CA ALA A 388 3.04 7.52 -14.29
C ALA A 388 4.34 6.78 -13.93
N ARG A 389 4.53 6.43 -12.66
CA ARG A 389 5.79 5.84 -12.19
C ARG A 389 5.55 4.75 -11.15
N GLU A 390 6.36 3.70 -11.23
CA GLU A 390 6.41 2.68 -10.19
C GLU A 390 7.16 3.19 -8.96
N VAL A 391 6.56 3.02 -7.79
CA VAL A 391 7.07 3.45 -6.50
C VAL A 391 6.98 2.31 -5.50
N ALA A 392 7.99 2.20 -4.64
CA ALA A 392 7.97 1.26 -3.54
C ALA A 392 7.00 1.74 -2.44
N VAL A 393 6.15 0.83 -1.98
CA VAL A 393 5.17 1.04 -0.91
C VAL A 393 5.24 -0.13 0.08
N SER A 394 4.66 0.01 1.27
CA SER A 394 4.75 -1.04 2.30
C SER A 394 4.12 -2.39 1.92
N TRP A 395 3.29 -2.44 0.88
CA TRP A 395 2.65 -3.65 0.35
C TRP A 395 3.21 -4.12 -1.01
N GLY A 396 4.32 -3.55 -1.47
CA GLY A 396 4.99 -3.93 -2.72
C GLY A 396 5.35 -2.74 -3.59
N VAL A 397 4.91 -2.78 -4.86
CA VAL A 397 5.10 -1.69 -5.83
C VAL A 397 3.74 -1.19 -6.29
N ALA A 398 3.57 0.13 -6.28
CA ALA A 398 2.39 0.79 -6.85
C ALA A 398 2.79 1.64 -8.05
N ARG A 399 1.90 1.76 -9.04
CA ARG A 399 2.13 2.60 -10.21
C ARG A 399 1.39 3.93 -10.02
N MET A 400 2.02 4.87 -9.32
CA MET A 400 1.40 6.18 -9.07
C MET A 400 1.23 6.96 -10.37
N HIS A 401 0.05 7.57 -10.55
CA HIS A 401 -0.26 8.47 -11.66
C HIS A 401 -0.46 9.89 -11.16
N ALA A 402 -0.05 10.86 -11.97
CA ALA A 402 -0.32 12.27 -11.77
C ALA A 402 -1.01 12.84 -13.01
N ALA A 403 -2.10 13.58 -12.84
CA ALA A 403 -2.81 14.25 -13.92
C ALA A 403 -3.34 15.62 -13.51
N VAL A 404 -3.27 16.58 -14.43
CA VAL A 404 -3.83 17.92 -14.23
C VAL A 404 -5.22 17.97 -14.87
N LEU A 405 -6.18 18.56 -14.16
CA LEU A 405 -7.51 18.82 -14.70
C LEU A 405 -7.45 20.01 -15.65
N VAL A 406 -7.86 19.82 -16.91
CA VAL A 406 -7.89 20.86 -17.95
C VAL A 406 -9.26 21.48 -18.14
#